data_AF-A0A535YPD4-F1
#
_entry.id   AF-A0A535YPD4-F1
#
_cell.length_a   1.000
_cell.length_b   1.000
_cell.length_c   1.000
_cell.angle_alpha   90.00
_cell.angle_beta   90.00
_cell.angle_gamma   90.00
#
_symmetry.space_group_name_H-M   'P 1'
#
loop_
_entity.id
_entity.type
_entity.pdbx_description
1 polymer ?
#
loop_
_entity_poly.entity_id
_entity_poly.type
_entity_poly.pdbx_seq_one_letter_code
_entity_poly.pdbx_strand_id
1 'polypeptide(L)' 'MIQRTRVPTIRFDARLHRIDKWIILRLPEQASRKLPSRGQVAVQGTINGHGFQTVLEPDGFLGHWM' A
#
# COMPACT_ATOMS: atom_id res chain seq x y z
N MET A 1 -17.99 23.40 -5.83
CA MET A 1 -17.78 22.04 -6.37
C MET A 1 -16.46 21.52 -5.86
N ILE A 2 -16.47 20.49 -5.01
CA ILE A 2 -15.24 19.88 -4.51
C ILE A 2 -14.76 18.94 -5.61
N GLN A 3 -13.73 19.34 -6.36
CA GLN A 3 -13.11 18.42 -7.31
C GLN A 3 -12.47 17.29 -6.51
N ARG A 4 -13.02 16.08 -6.61
CA ARG A 4 -12.36 14.88 -6.08
C ARG A 4 -11.09 14.70 -6.90
N THR A 5 -9.93 15.03 -6.32
CA THR A 5 -8.63 14.71 -6.89
C THR A 5 -8.63 13.21 -7.21
N ARG A 6 -8.55 12.84 -8.49
CA ARG A 6 -8.40 11.42 -8.87
C ARG A 6 -7.05 10.97 -8.33
N VAL A 7 -7.06 10.22 -7.23
CA VAL A 7 -5.83 9.63 -6.68
C VAL A 7 -5.37 8.58 -7.70
N PRO A 8 -4.18 8.72 -8.29
CA PRO A 8 -3.73 7.80 -9.32
C PRO A 8 -3.53 6.40 -8.75
N THR A 9 -3.99 5.38 -9.47
CA THR A 9 -3.76 3.98 -9.11
C THR A 9 -2.27 3.65 -9.20
N ILE A 10 -1.68 3.22 -8.10
CA ILE A 10 -0.30 2.74 -8.07
C ILE A 10 -0.31 1.25 -8.42
N ARG A 11 0.36 0.87 -9.51
CA ARG A 11 0.54 -0.53 -9.93
C ARG A 11 1.99 -0.95 -9.70
N PHE A 12 2.17 -2.14 -9.15
CA PHE A 12 3.48 -2.71 -8.86
C PHE A 12 3.38 -4.21 -8.64
N ASP A 13 4.50 -4.90 -8.76
CA ASP A 13 4.70 -6.26 -8.29
C ASP A 13 5.38 -6.22 -6.92
N ALA A 14 5.00 -7.13 -6.03
CA ALA A 14 5.61 -7.27 -4.70
C ALA A 14 5.79 -8.75 -4.36
N ARG A 15 6.81 -9.04 -3.54
CA ARG A 15 6.98 -10.36 -2.94
C ARG A 15 6.23 -10.41 -1.62
N LEU A 16 5.48 -11.49 -1.40
CA LEU A 16 4.85 -11.76 -0.11
C LEU A 16 5.88 -12.37 0.84
N HIS A 17 5.90 -11.89 2.06
CA HIS A 17 6.74 -12.40 3.14
C HIS A 17 5.87 -13.15 4.14
N ARG A 18 6.30 -14.32 4.59
CA ARG A 18 5.62 -15.06 5.66
C ARG A 18 6.41 -14.93 6.95
N ILE A 19 5.74 -14.54 8.03
CA ILE A 19 6.27 -14.54 9.39
C ILE A 19 5.27 -15.32 10.25
N ASP A 20 5.64 -16.53 10.65
CA ASP A 20 4.75 -17.50 11.29
C ASP A 20 3.44 -17.70 10.50
N LYS A 21 2.31 -17.30 11.09
CA LYS A 21 0.97 -17.36 10.50
C LYS A 21 0.60 -16.12 9.68
N TRP A 22 1.43 -15.09 9.69
CA TRP A 22 1.17 -13.81 9.04
C TRP A 22 1.78 -13.76 7.65
N ILE A 23 1.04 -13.16 6.72
CA ILE A 23 1.53 -12.79 5.39
C ILE A 23 1.64 -11.27 5.38
N ILE A 24 2.83 -10.78 5.06
CA ILE A 24 3.18 -9.37 4.99
C ILE A 24 3.49 -9.02 3.54
N LEU A 25 2.89 -7.94 3.05
CA LEU A 25 3.23 -7.31 1.79
C LEU A 25 3.90 -5.98 2.07
N ARG A 26 5.19 -5.89 1.78
CA ARG A 26 5.93 -4.62 1.79
C ARG A 26 5.85 -3.98 0.41
N LEU A 27 5.51 -2.69 0.37
CA LEU A 27 5.44 -1.97 -0.90
C LEU A 27 6.86 -1.75 -1.45
N PRO A 28 7.08 -1.90 -2.77
CA PRO A 28 8.32 -1.47 -3.40
C PRO A 28 8.56 0.03 -3.15
N GLU A 29 9.81 0.44 -3.00
CA GLU A 29 10.18 1.82 -2.68
C GLU A 29 9.52 2.84 -3.63
N GLN A 30 9.56 2.56 -4.95
CA GLN A 30 8.96 3.44 -5.97
C GLN A 30 7.44 3.57 -5.85
N ALA A 31 6.76 2.55 -5.34
CA ALA A 31 5.33 2.58 -5.08
C ALA A 31 5.04 3.34 -3.78
N SER A 32 5.79 3.03 -2.71
CA SER A 32 5.67 3.67 -1.41
C SER A 32 5.88 5.19 -1.47
N ARG A 33 6.87 5.65 -2.23
CA ARG A 33 7.18 7.09 -2.38
C ARG A 33 6.07 7.92 -3.03
N LYS A 34 5.06 7.29 -3.63
CA LYS A 34 3.89 7.95 -4.21
C LYS A 34 2.77 8.17 -3.17
N LEU A 35 2.90 7.58 -1.98
CA LEU A 35 1.98 7.74 -0.87
C LEU A 35 2.44 8.88 0.06
N PRO A 36 1.54 9.43 0.91
CA PRO A 36 1.93 10.32 1.98
C PRO A 36 3.05 9.71 2.82
N SER A 37 4.04 10.52 3.20
CA SER A 37 5.25 10.03 3.90
C SER A 37 5.07 9.80 5.40
N ARG A 38 3.91 10.15 5.97
CA ARG A 38 3.65 10.11 7.41
C ARG A 38 2.29 9.49 7.70
N GLY A 39 2.26 8.63 8.72
CA GLY A 39 1.03 8.04 9.26
C GLY A 39 0.53 6.83 8.47
N GLN A 40 -0.62 6.33 8.91
CA GLN A 40 -1.37 5.27 8.26
C GLN A 40 -2.05 5.79 6.99
N VAL A 41 -2.11 4.96 5.94
CA VAL A 41 -2.77 5.33 4.68
C VAL A 41 -3.89 4.32 4.37
N ALA A 42 -5.13 4.77 4.44
CA ALA A 42 -6.28 3.97 4.01
C ALA A 42 -6.29 3.84 2.48
N VAL A 43 -6.40 2.60 1.98
CA VAL A 43 -6.39 2.29 0.55
C VAL A 43 -7.51 1.35 0.16
N GLN A 44 -7.96 1.50 -1.09
CA GLN A 44 -8.71 0.48 -1.82
C GLN A 44 -7.82 -0.03 -2.95
N GLY A 45 -7.70 -1.34 -3.10
CA GLY A 45 -6.78 -1.95 -4.06
C GLY A 45 -7.27 -3.28 -4.62
N THR A 46 -6.45 -3.86 -5.49
CA THR A 46 -6.66 -5.20 -6.03
C THR A 46 -5.35 -5.98 -5.98
N ILE A 47 -5.37 -7.21 -5.44
CA ILE A 47 -4.28 -8.18 -5.56
C ILE A 47 -4.75 -9.30 -6.50
N ASN A 48 -4.02 -9.54 -7.59
CA ASN A 48 -4.33 -10.59 -8.56
C ASN A 48 -5.81 -10.59 -9.02
N GLY A 49 -6.41 -9.40 -9.18
CA GLY A 49 -7.81 -9.24 -9.57
C GLY A 49 -8.83 -9.27 -8.42
N HIS A 50 -8.41 -9.60 -7.19
CA HIS A 50 -9.26 -9.60 -6.01
C HIS A 50 -9.23 -8.25 -5.29
N GLY A 51 -10.39 -7.61 -5.16
CA GLY A 51 -10.53 -6.32 -4.48
C GLY A 51 -10.38 -6.43 -2.96
N PHE A 52 -9.78 -5.40 -2.35
CA PHE A 52 -9.67 -5.28 -0.90
C PHE A 52 -9.69 -3.80 -0.47
N GLN A 53 -9.95 -3.57 0.81
CA GLN A 53 -9.79 -2.28 1.48
C GLN A 53 -9.01 -2.54 2.77
N THR A 54 -7.96 -1.76 3.00
CA THR A 54 -7.11 -1.92 4.19
C THR A 54 -6.36 -0.62 4.49
N VAL A 55 -5.59 -0.63 5.57
CA VAL A 55 -4.64 0.41 5.94
C VAL A 55 -3.22 -0.07 5.62
N LEU A 56 -2.44 0.79 4.98
CA LEU A 56 -1.00 0.63 4.86
C LEU A 56 -0.33 1.28 6.07
N GLU A 57 0.44 0.48 6.80
CA GLU A 57 1.19 0.89 7.98
C GLU A 57 2.57 1.40 7.57
N PRO A 58 3.14 2.42 8.25
CA PRO A 58 4.55 2.78 8.07
C PRO A 58 5.46 1.62 8.49
N ASP A 59 6.49 1.32 7.70
CA ASP A 59 7.40 0.20 7.95
C ASP A 59 8.65 0.56 8.78
N GLY A 60 8.79 1.82 9.19
CA GLY A 60 9.96 2.33 9.92
C GLY A 60 11.17 2.66 9.06
N PHE A 61 11.12 2.40 7.75
CA PHE A 61 12.20 2.59 6.77
C PHE A 61 11.76 3.49 5.60
N LEU A 62 10.95 4.52 5.89
CA LEU A 62 10.37 5.43 4.89
C LEU A 62 9.48 4.71 3.85
N GLY A 63 9.00 3.51 4.19
CA GLY A 63 8.16 2.65 3.38
C GLY A 63 6.79 2.40 4.02
N HIS A 64 6.03 1.52 3.36
CA HIS A 64 4.73 1.06 3.84
C HIS A 64 4.58 -0.46 3.70
N TRP A 65 3.76 -1.06 4.56
CA TRP A 65 3.42 -2.49 4.52
C TRP A 65 1.95 -2.73 4.90
N MET A 66 1.47 -3.95 4.65
CA MET A 66 0.19 -4.49 5.13
C MET A 66 0.30 -5.99 5.41
#